data_AF-A0A2M8TDC1-F1
#
_entry.id   AF-A0A2M8TDC1-F1
#
_cell.length_a   1.000
_cell.length_b   1.000
_cell.length_c   1.000
_cell.angle_alpha   90.00
_cell.angle_beta   90.00
_cell.angle_gamma   90.00
#
_symmetry.space_group_name_H-M   'P 1'
#
loop_
_entity.id
_entity.type
_entity.pdbx_description
1 polymer ?
#
loop_
_entity_poly.entity_id
_entity_poly.type
_entity_poly.pdbx_seq_one_letter_code
_entity_poly.pdbx_strand_id
1 'polypeptide(L)'
;MKNKIGIMYDNISGNTGDAAIGISLKKMMKELKVDFEEVLLNDISSFKYNTVIIGGGHLIRENSDFFYDKFKLRGRNILNAVGVVGNPKDLYYLRDYKYVTFRSTGDMKKAQYTGKESSVVPCTTMLLEDLKGSFPIEIKKPSIGIHLIPNLFSGEEEEILIEWISKLPYNIYFIPITHYNYDYNYMYKLSKRIANATILPIMKPLEVFTVMGKFNYVITCSLHGSIFSYIHNVPFILMDQEKSRFFLEDRNLQANLFGNLEEMINLSEAMLNKPLDYSKLISKDKKILDNHMKTIKELIPGNGVSLINENNKNCETTQLNMQNSILQNNMNKLICELEQYKINLGNANHELNKCRKKSLYYQNSLYKIHNSRGWKFLKRLYSIEDFVMKKVKTIFWC
;
A
#
# COMPACT_ATOMS: atom_id res chain seq x y z
N MET A 1 -21.93 32.59 -8.01
CA MET A 1 -20.89 32.98 -7.02
C MET A 1 -20.31 31.72 -6.39
N LYS A 2 -18.97 31.61 -6.29
CA LYS A 2 -18.27 30.43 -5.74
C LYS A 2 -18.27 30.47 -4.22
N ASN A 3 -19.28 29.89 -3.56
CA ASN A 3 -19.40 29.94 -2.10
C ASN A 3 -19.11 28.61 -1.39
N LYS A 4 -18.77 27.54 -2.11
CA LYS A 4 -18.63 26.19 -1.53
C LYS A 4 -17.18 25.73 -1.43
N ILE A 5 -16.87 25.03 -0.34
CA ILE A 5 -15.59 24.35 -0.11
C ILE A 5 -15.76 22.88 -0.46
N GLY A 6 -14.84 22.37 -1.28
CA GLY A 6 -14.77 20.95 -1.60
C GLY A 6 -13.78 20.24 -0.68
N ILE A 7 -14.06 19.01 -0.26
CA ILE A 7 -13.05 18.08 0.24
C ILE A 7 -12.88 16.92 -0.74
N MET A 8 -11.64 16.50 -0.96
CA MET A 8 -11.27 15.46 -1.90
C MET A 8 -10.22 14.55 -1.27
N TYR A 9 -10.44 13.24 -1.34
CA TYR A 9 -9.56 12.20 -0.82
C TYR A 9 -9.81 10.91 -1.61
N ASP A 10 -8.95 9.90 -1.48
CA ASP A 10 -9.20 8.61 -2.11
C ASP A 10 -10.32 7.87 -1.38
N ASN A 11 -11.51 7.96 -1.97
CA ASN A 11 -12.72 7.34 -1.49
C ASN A 11 -13.13 6.11 -2.32
N ILE A 12 -12.25 5.57 -3.16
CA ILE A 12 -12.60 4.53 -4.15
C ILE A 12 -11.73 3.28 -4.04
N SER A 13 -10.47 3.40 -3.64
CA SER A 13 -9.56 2.23 -3.58
C SER A 13 -9.98 1.12 -2.60
N GLY A 14 -10.94 1.40 -1.71
CA GLY A 14 -11.34 0.47 -0.65
C GLY A 14 -10.27 0.30 0.43
N ASN A 15 -9.26 1.17 0.45
CA ASN A 15 -8.22 1.17 1.47
C ASN A 15 -8.75 1.80 2.77
N THR A 16 -8.74 1.04 3.86
CA THR A 16 -9.18 1.48 5.19
C THR A 16 -8.46 2.75 5.65
N GLY A 17 -7.18 2.90 5.32
CA GLY A 17 -6.40 4.09 5.64
C GLY A 17 -6.85 5.34 4.89
N ASP A 18 -7.11 5.23 3.59
CA ASP A 18 -7.58 6.35 2.77
C ASP A 18 -9.04 6.73 3.13
N ALA A 19 -9.86 5.74 3.48
CA ALA A 19 -11.17 5.99 4.06
C ALA A 19 -11.09 6.72 5.42
N ALA A 20 -10.12 6.38 6.27
CA ALA A 20 -9.88 7.09 7.54
C ALA A 20 -9.50 8.56 7.32
N ILE A 21 -8.74 8.87 6.28
CA ILE A 21 -8.42 10.25 5.88
C ILE A 21 -9.69 11.01 5.51
N GLY A 22 -10.63 10.37 4.81
CA GLY A 22 -11.95 10.96 4.54
C GLY A 22 -12.69 11.35 5.82
N ILE A 23 -12.68 10.46 6.81
CA ILE A 23 -13.32 10.70 8.12
C ILE A 23 -12.61 11.85 8.85
N SER A 24 -11.28 11.90 8.84
CA SER A 24 -10.53 12.97 9.51
C SER A 24 -10.76 14.33 8.87
N LEU A 25 -10.81 14.42 7.53
CA LEU A 25 -11.15 15.66 6.83
C LEU A 25 -12.54 16.15 7.22
N LYS A 26 -13.56 15.26 7.21
CA LYS A 26 -14.93 15.61 7.62
C LYS A 26 -14.97 16.11 9.06
N LYS A 27 -14.21 15.49 9.98
CA LYS A 27 -14.08 15.95 11.37
C LYS A 27 -13.44 17.33 11.44
N MET A 28 -12.31 17.55 10.76
CA MET A 28 -11.65 18.86 10.70
C MET A 28 -12.63 19.95 10.25
N MET A 29 -13.35 19.73 9.15
CA MET A 29 -14.30 20.73 8.62
C MET A 29 -15.43 21.04 9.61
N LYS A 30 -15.97 20.02 10.29
CA LYS A 30 -16.99 20.20 11.33
C LYS A 30 -16.47 21.01 12.52
N GLU A 31 -15.25 20.74 13.00
CA GLU A 31 -14.62 21.48 14.10
C GLU A 31 -14.30 22.92 13.74
N LEU A 32 -13.91 23.15 12.48
CA LEU A 32 -13.70 24.48 11.94
C LEU A 32 -15.01 25.24 11.67
N LYS A 33 -16.17 24.57 11.79
CA LYS A 33 -17.51 25.10 11.50
C LYS A 33 -17.64 25.63 10.08
N VAL A 34 -17.10 24.87 9.12
CA VAL A 34 -17.11 25.20 7.70
C VAL A 34 -18.01 24.20 6.96
N ASP A 35 -18.96 24.72 6.19
CA ASP A 35 -19.79 23.92 5.28
C ASP A 35 -18.94 23.41 4.12
N PHE A 36 -19.09 22.13 3.79
CA PHE A 36 -18.30 21.47 2.75
C PHE A 36 -19.14 20.50 1.92
N GLU A 37 -18.68 20.21 0.72
CA GLU A 37 -19.16 19.11 -0.11
C GLU A 37 -18.01 18.16 -0.43
N GLU A 38 -18.31 16.87 -0.51
CA GLU A 38 -17.36 15.89 -1.02
C GLU A 38 -17.27 15.99 -2.55
N VAL A 39 -16.05 16.18 -3.05
CA VAL A 39 -15.79 16.26 -4.48
C VAL A 39 -15.66 14.83 -5.01
N LEU A 40 -16.60 14.46 -5.89
CA LEU A 40 -16.57 13.18 -6.57
C LEU A 40 -15.55 13.20 -7.71
N LEU A 41 -14.68 12.18 -7.81
CA LEU A 41 -13.59 12.14 -8.80
C LEU A 41 -14.05 12.23 -10.26
N ASN A 42 -15.31 11.89 -10.55
CA ASN A 42 -15.85 11.92 -11.92
C ASN A 42 -16.64 13.20 -12.24
N ASP A 43 -16.83 14.10 -11.27
CA ASP A 43 -17.48 15.41 -11.46
C ASP A 43 -16.66 16.52 -10.79
N ILE A 44 -15.48 16.75 -11.37
CA ILE A 44 -14.56 17.80 -10.94
C ILE A 44 -14.84 19.05 -11.76
N SER A 45 -16.01 19.66 -11.56
CA SER A 45 -16.24 21.01 -12.06
C SER A 45 -15.51 22.02 -11.17
N SER A 46 -14.27 22.38 -11.54
CA SER A 46 -13.45 23.38 -10.83
C SER A 46 -14.09 24.77 -10.72
N PHE A 47 -15.16 25.01 -11.49
CA PHE A 47 -15.99 26.21 -11.41
C PHE A 47 -16.95 26.21 -10.22
N LYS A 48 -17.30 25.04 -9.66
CA LYS A 48 -18.28 24.89 -8.56
C LYS A 48 -17.71 25.33 -7.20
N TYR A 49 -16.42 25.06 -6.97
CA TYR A 49 -15.77 25.29 -5.68
C TYR A 49 -14.83 26.50 -5.71
N ASN A 50 -14.77 27.24 -4.60
CA ASN A 50 -13.77 28.31 -4.43
C ASN A 50 -12.41 27.73 -4.04
N THR A 51 -12.42 26.66 -3.26
CA THR A 51 -11.23 25.96 -2.78
C THR A 51 -11.59 24.50 -2.57
N VAL A 52 -10.74 23.62 -3.07
CA VAL A 52 -10.79 22.20 -2.74
C VAL A 52 -9.64 21.88 -1.79
N ILE A 53 -9.95 21.22 -0.68
CA ILE A 53 -8.96 20.62 0.22
C ILE A 53 -8.73 19.19 -0.26
N ILE A 54 -7.53 18.93 -0.76
CA ILE A 54 -7.12 17.64 -1.30
C ILE A 54 -6.28 16.96 -0.23
N GLY A 55 -6.84 15.95 0.43
CA GLY A 55 -6.29 15.46 1.69
C GLY A 55 -5.75 14.04 1.66
N GLY A 56 -4.62 13.88 2.34
CA GLY A 56 -3.98 12.66 2.79
C GLY A 56 -3.48 11.73 1.69
N GLY A 57 -3.30 10.46 2.07
CA GLY A 57 -3.11 9.33 1.18
C GLY A 57 -1.80 9.36 0.41
N HIS A 58 -1.65 8.42 -0.51
CA HIS A 58 -0.56 8.36 -1.48
C HIS A 58 -1.06 8.85 -2.85
N LEU A 59 -1.55 10.10 -2.89
CA LEU A 59 -2.35 10.63 -3.98
C LEU A 59 -1.53 11.21 -5.14
N ILE A 60 -0.38 11.82 -4.86
CA ILE A 60 0.44 12.41 -5.92
C ILE A 60 1.35 11.35 -6.51
N ARG A 61 1.30 11.20 -7.83
CA ARG A 61 2.05 10.19 -8.59
C ARG A 61 2.66 10.79 -9.85
N GLU A 62 3.56 10.03 -10.46
CA GLU A 62 4.08 10.32 -11.80
C GLU A 62 2.92 10.42 -12.81
N ASN A 63 3.14 11.20 -13.88
CA ASN A 63 2.12 11.45 -14.89
C ASN A 63 1.61 10.17 -15.56
N SER A 64 0.38 10.24 -16.08
CA SER A 64 -0.32 9.17 -16.79
C SER A 64 -0.97 8.12 -15.89
N ASP A 65 -1.10 8.42 -14.60
CA ASP A 65 -1.96 7.63 -13.73
C ASP A 65 -3.41 8.13 -13.89
N PHE A 66 -4.19 7.42 -14.72
CA PHE A 66 -5.57 7.78 -15.05
C PHE A 66 -6.44 8.05 -13.82
N PHE A 67 -6.21 7.33 -12.73
CA PHE A 67 -7.00 7.48 -11.52
C PHE A 67 -6.48 8.65 -10.67
N TYR A 68 -5.17 8.69 -10.41
CA TYR A 68 -4.58 9.64 -9.48
C TYR A 68 -4.33 11.03 -10.07
N ASP A 69 -4.24 11.17 -11.40
CA ASP A 69 -4.10 12.46 -12.07
C ASP A 69 -5.32 13.37 -11.81
N LYS A 70 -6.47 12.79 -11.46
CA LYS A 70 -7.67 13.55 -11.07
C LYS A 70 -7.45 14.41 -9.82
N PHE A 71 -6.53 14.04 -8.92
CA PHE A 71 -6.20 14.83 -7.73
C PHE A 71 -5.28 16.03 -8.02
N LYS A 72 -4.73 16.15 -9.24
CA LYS A 72 -3.84 17.24 -9.65
C LYS A 72 -4.63 18.49 -10.09
N LEU A 73 -5.48 19.02 -9.21
CA LEU A 73 -6.39 20.12 -9.52
C LEU A 73 -5.66 21.46 -9.64
N ARG A 74 -5.72 22.12 -10.80
CA ARG A 74 -5.16 23.47 -10.94
C ARG A 74 -5.94 24.52 -10.14
N GLY A 75 -5.25 25.60 -9.75
CA GLY A 75 -5.82 26.76 -9.09
C GLY A 75 -5.58 26.82 -7.57
N ARG A 76 -6.34 27.70 -6.91
CA ARG A 76 -6.14 28.10 -5.50
C ARG A 76 -6.70 27.09 -4.50
N ASN A 77 -6.16 25.87 -4.53
CA ASN A 77 -6.53 24.74 -3.69
C ASN A 77 -5.61 24.59 -2.46
N ILE A 78 -5.94 23.67 -1.56
CA ILE A 78 -5.12 23.31 -0.41
C ILE A 78 -4.71 21.84 -0.56
N LEU A 79 -3.41 21.57 -0.53
CA LEU A 79 -2.86 20.20 -0.43
C LEU A 79 -2.62 19.90 1.05
N ASN A 80 -3.36 18.94 1.60
CA ASN A 80 -3.40 18.64 3.03
C ASN A 80 -2.71 17.29 3.33
N ALA A 81 -1.50 17.35 3.89
CA ALA A 81 -0.71 16.21 4.37
C ALA A 81 -0.67 15.03 3.37
N VAL A 82 -0.34 15.31 2.11
CA VAL A 82 -0.38 14.31 1.03
C VAL A 82 0.97 13.60 0.90
N GLY A 83 0.94 12.31 0.58
CA GLY A 83 2.11 11.52 0.20
C GLY A 83 2.37 11.50 -1.31
N VAL A 84 3.64 11.33 -1.69
CA VAL A 84 4.13 11.38 -3.08
C VAL A 84 4.79 10.06 -3.47
N VAL A 85 4.21 9.39 -4.47
CA VAL A 85 4.72 8.14 -5.04
C VAL A 85 5.71 8.44 -6.16
N GLY A 86 6.82 7.69 -6.20
CA GLY A 86 7.83 7.86 -7.24
C GLY A 86 8.50 9.22 -7.19
N ASN A 87 8.86 9.78 -8.35
CA ASN A 87 9.54 11.06 -8.48
C ASN A 87 8.88 11.93 -9.57
N PRO A 88 7.61 12.36 -9.38
CA PRO A 88 6.87 13.15 -10.37
C PRO A 88 7.63 14.42 -10.74
N LYS A 89 7.58 14.80 -12.02
CA LYS A 89 8.30 15.96 -12.58
C LYS A 89 7.37 17.10 -13.02
N ASP A 90 6.08 16.93 -12.77
CA ASP A 90 4.98 17.76 -13.27
C ASP A 90 4.24 18.55 -12.18
N LEU A 91 4.80 18.67 -10.97
CA LEU A 91 4.12 19.28 -9.82
C LEU A 91 4.12 20.82 -9.81
N TYR A 92 4.49 21.48 -10.91
CA TYR A 92 4.54 22.95 -10.99
C TYR A 92 3.17 23.62 -10.75
N TYR A 93 2.07 22.90 -10.96
CA TYR A 93 0.72 23.41 -10.67
C TYR A 93 0.50 23.69 -9.17
N LEU A 94 1.32 23.10 -8.28
CA LEU A 94 1.28 23.39 -6.84
C LEU A 94 1.66 24.84 -6.50
N ARG A 95 2.32 25.56 -7.41
CA ARG A 95 2.64 26.99 -7.22
C ARG A 95 1.39 27.83 -7.01
N ASP A 96 0.29 27.46 -7.69
CA ASP A 96 -0.99 28.16 -7.64
C ASP A 96 -1.80 27.87 -6.36
N TYR A 97 -1.38 26.86 -5.58
CA TYR A 97 -2.11 26.44 -4.38
C TYR A 97 -1.95 27.49 -3.28
N LYS A 98 -3.01 27.65 -2.49
CA LYS A 98 -2.99 28.52 -1.31
C LYS A 98 -2.05 28.01 -0.24
N TYR A 99 -2.02 26.69 -0.05
CA TYR A 99 -1.26 26.03 0.99
C TYR A 99 -0.93 24.61 0.56
N VAL A 100 0.33 24.22 0.76
CA VAL A 100 0.87 22.94 0.33
C VAL A 100 1.53 22.27 1.51
N THR A 101 1.01 21.11 1.88
CA THR A 101 1.58 20.31 2.97
C THR A 101 1.74 18.87 2.55
N PHE A 102 2.84 18.28 3.02
CA PHE A 102 3.21 16.89 2.78
C PHE A 102 3.20 16.14 4.09
N ARG A 103 2.90 14.84 4.06
CA ARG A 103 2.82 14.04 5.29
C ARG A 103 4.17 13.73 5.93
N SER A 104 5.25 13.91 5.19
CA SER A 104 6.61 13.63 5.65
C SER A 104 7.67 14.50 4.98
N THR A 105 8.85 14.58 5.57
CA THR A 105 10.01 15.27 4.96
C THR A 105 10.42 14.60 3.64
N GLY A 106 10.36 13.27 3.56
CA GLY A 106 10.65 12.53 2.33
C GLY A 106 9.69 12.86 1.20
N ASP A 107 8.39 12.94 1.48
CA ASP A 107 7.37 13.36 0.51
C ASP A 107 7.59 14.82 0.05
N MET A 108 7.93 15.72 0.97
CA MET A 108 8.20 17.12 0.66
C MET A 108 9.42 17.30 -0.26
N LYS A 109 10.52 16.57 0.00
CA LYS A 109 11.73 16.60 -0.82
C LYS A 109 11.44 16.26 -2.29
N LYS A 110 10.53 15.32 -2.55
CA LYS A 110 10.12 14.94 -3.91
C LYS A 110 9.46 16.07 -4.69
N ALA A 111 8.87 17.07 -4.02
CA ALA A 111 8.24 18.23 -4.64
C ALA A 111 9.07 19.53 -4.55
N GLN A 112 10.28 19.48 -3.99
CA GLN A 112 11.10 20.67 -3.71
C GLN A 112 11.45 21.47 -4.98
N TYR A 113 11.61 20.80 -6.12
CA TYR A 113 11.91 21.43 -7.41
C TYR A 113 10.82 22.42 -7.88
N THR A 114 9.62 22.33 -7.32
CA THR A 114 8.54 23.28 -7.63
C THR A 114 8.84 24.68 -7.12
N GLY A 115 9.68 24.83 -6.09
CA GLY A 115 9.96 26.11 -5.42
C GLY A 115 8.77 26.66 -4.62
N LYS A 116 7.70 25.88 -4.44
CA LYS A 116 6.55 26.25 -3.62
C LYS A 116 6.88 26.05 -2.14
N GLU A 117 6.73 27.09 -1.34
CA GLU A 117 6.78 26.97 0.12
C GLU A 117 5.76 25.94 0.58
N SER A 118 6.24 24.98 1.38
CA SER A 118 5.45 23.86 1.87
C SER A 118 5.90 23.45 3.26
N SER A 119 5.02 22.75 3.98
CA SER A 119 5.30 22.30 5.35
C SER A 119 5.04 20.80 5.49
N VAL A 120 5.75 20.18 6.43
CA VAL A 120 5.48 18.80 6.84
C VAL A 120 4.42 18.80 7.93
N VAL A 121 3.35 18.05 7.72
CA VAL A 121 2.23 17.92 8.66
C VAL A 121 1.92 16.43 8.84
N PRO A 122 1.84 15.89 10.07
CA PRO A 122 1.46 14.50 10.29
C PRO A 122 0.15 14.11 9.61
N CYS A 123 -0.06 12.82 9.36
CA CYS A 123 -1.32 12.36 8.78
C CYS A 123 -2.51 12.81 9.65
N THR A 124 -3.52 13.42 9.03
CA THR A 124 -4.68 13.97 9.74
C THR A 124 -5.53 12.91 10.43
N THR A 125 -5.34 11.62 10.13
CA THR A 125 -5.98 10.53 10.87
C THR A 125 -5.58 10.47 12.34
N MET A 126 -4.49 11.14 12.74
CA MET A 126 -4.15 11.34 14.15
C MET A 126 -5.12 12.28 14.91
N LEU A 127 -6.00 12.98 14.18
CA LEU A 127 -7.08 13.78 14.78
C LEU A 127 -8.33 12.94 15.08
N LEU A 128 -8.36 11.66 14.70
CA LEU A 128 -9.51 10.80 15.01
C LEU A 128 -9.61 10.53 16.52
N GLU A 129 -10.83 10.21 16.93
CA GLU A 129 -11.17 9.82 18.30
C GLU A 129 -11.74 8.41 18.29
N ASP A 130 -11.59 7.72 19.41
CA ASP A 130 -12.21 6.41 19.62
C ASP A 130 -13.73 6.48 19.43
N LEU A 131 -14.31 5.36 18.97
CA LEU A 131 -15.76 5.20 18.93
C LEU A 131 -16.35 5.38 20.32
N LYS A 132 -17.31 6.31 20.43
CA LYS A 132 -18.06 6.54 21.67
C LYS A 132 -19.12 5.44 21.83
N GLY A 133 -19.23 4.86 23.02
CA GLY A 133 -20.21 3.82 23.35
C GLY A 133 -19.67 2.39 23.29
N SER A 134 -20.57 1.41 23.12
CA SER A 134 -20.20 -0.01 23.13
C SER A 134 -19.50 -0.40 21.82
N PHE A 135 -18.19 -0.52 21.85
CA PHE A 135 -17.41 -1.13 20.77
C PHE A 135 -17.54 -2.67 20.84
N PRO A 136 -18.00 -3.34 19.76
CA PRO A 136 -18.46 -4.73 19.84
C PRO A 136 -17.34 -5.78 19.94
N ILE A 137 -16.08 -5.38 19.79
CA ILE A 137 -14.94 -6.31 19.83
C ILE A 137 -14.22 -6.20 21.17
N GLU A 138 -14.21 -7.33 21.87
CA GLU A 138 -13.49 -7.51 23.12
C GLU A 138 -12.10 -8.12 22.85
N ILE A 139 -11.05 -7.47 23.36
CA ILE A 139 -9.67 -7.90 23.23
C ILE A 139 -9.20 -8.42 24.60
N LYS A 140 -8.89 -9.71 24.67
CA LYS A 140 -8.39 -10.37 25.88
C LYS A 140 -6.92 -10.07 26.07
N LYS A 141 -6.54 -9.53 27.22
CA LYS A 141 -5.13 -9.21 27.56
C LYS A 141 -4.43 -10.40 28.23
N PRO A 142 -3.10 -10.54 28.08
CA PRO A 142 -2.24 -9.75 27.19
C PRO A 142 -2.49 -10.11 25.72
N SER A 143 -2.32 -9.15 24.81
CA SER A 143 -2.70 -9.28 23.39
C SER A 143 -1.71 -8.66 22.41
N ILE A 144 -1.55 -9.31 21.25
CA ILE A 144 -0.78 -8.78 20.12
C ILE A 144 -1.71 -8.66 18.91
N GLY A 145 -1.70 -7.49 18.30
CA GLY A 145 -2.32 -7.25 17.00
C GLY A 145 -1.35 -7.56 15.86
N ILE A 146 -1.75 -8.36 14.88
CA ILE A 146 -0.90 -8.73 13.73
C ILE A 146 -1.64 -8.43 12.43
N HIS A 147 -1.06 -7.58 11.59
CA HIS A 147 -1.51 -7.34 10.22
C HIS A 147 -0.39 -7.71 9.24
N LEU A 148 -0.64 -8.73 8.42
CA LEU A 148 0.28 -9.24 7.40
C LEU A 148 -0.41 -9.24 6.03
N ILE A 149 0.38 -9.13 4.97
CA ILE A 149 -0.09 -9.23 3.58
C ILE A 149 0.38 -10.56 2.96
N PRO A 150 -0.34 -11.10 1.97
CA PRO A 150 0.07 -12.34 1.31
C PRO A 150 1.41 -12.18 0.59
N ASN A 151 2.10 -13.30 0.39
CA ASN A 151 3.39 -13.40 -0.33
C ASN A 151 4.52 -12.56 0.28
N LEU A 152 4.40 -12.17 1.55
CA LEU A 152 5.49 -11.52 2.28
C LEU A 152 6.62 -12.50 2.59
N PHE A 153 6.25 -13.74 2.93
CA PHE A 153 7.15 -14.81 3.34
C PHE A 153 6.99 -16.01 2.40
N SER A 154 8.07 -16.75 2.20
CA SER A 154 8.05 -18.07 1.57
C SER A 154 7.30 -19.08 2.44
N GLY A 155 6.92 -20.23 1.87
CA GLY A 155 6.23 -21.28 2.64
C GLY A 155 7.02 -21.78 3.84
N GLU A 156 8.35 -21.89 3.73
CA GLU A 156 9.23 -22.28 4.85
C GLU A 156 9.28 -21.21 5.94
N GLU A 157 9.38 -19.94 5.55
CA GLU A 157 9.33 -18.81 6.47
C GLU A 157 7.96 -18.70 7.18
N GLU A 158 6.85 -19.01 6.50
CA GLU A 158 5.54 -19.07 7.15
C GLU A 158 5.45 -20.16 8.22
N GLU A 159 6.09 -21.31 8.04
CA GLU A 159 6.15 -22.34 9.08
C GLU A 159 6.88 -21.82 10.32
N ILE A 160 8.03 -21.17 10.12
CA ILE A 160 8.81 -20.55 11.20
C ILE A 160 7.99 -19.47 11.91
N LEU A 161 7.30 -18.63 11.15
CA LEU A 161 6.41 -17.60 11.69
C LEU A 161 5.31 -18.19 12.58
N ILE A 162 4.66 -19.25 12.11
CA ILE A 162 3.58 -19.93 12.85
C ILE A 162 4.13 -20.53 14.14
N GLU A 163 5.28 -21.20 14.07
CA GLU A 163 5.93 -21.77 15.24
C GLU A 163 6.29 -20.69 16.26
N TRP A 164 6.87 -19.59 15.82
CA TRP A 164 7.24 -18.47 16.68
C TRP A 164 6.01 -17.81 17.32
N ILE A 165 4.98 -17.45 16.54
CA ILE A 165 3.75 -16.83 17.08
C ILE A 165 3.09 -17.76 18.11
N SER A 166 3.07 -19.06 17.86
CA SER A 166 2.43 -20.04 18.76
C SER A 166 3.11 -20.15 20.13
N LYS A 167 4.37 -19.72 20.25
CA LYS A 167 5.13 -19.72 21.51
C LYS A 167 4.96 -18.43 22.31
N LEU A 168 4.37 -17.38 21.72
CA LEU A 168 4.19 -16.09 22.39
C LEU A 168 3.14 -16.21 23.52
N PRO A 169 3.40 -15.68 24.73
CA PRO A 169 2.47 -15.73 25.87
C PRO A 169 1.35 -14.67 25.76
N TYR A 170 0.76 -14.53 24.57
CA TYR A 170 -0.23 -13.49 24.24
C TYR A 170 -1.44 -14.09 23.53
N ASN A 171 -2.59 -13.44 23.66
CA ASN A 171 -3.72 -13.68 22.75
C ASN A 171 -3.39 -13.02 21.41
N ILE A 172 -3.42 -13.78 20.33
CA ILE A 172 -3.03 -13.30 19.01
C ILE A 172 -4.28 -12.86 18.25
N TYR A 173 -4.28 -11.63 17.75
CA TYR A 173 -5.37 -11.08 16.96
C TYR A 173 -4.88 -10.67 15.60
N PHE A 174 -5.33 -11.36 14.56
CA PHE A 174 -5.09 -10.93 13.19
C PHE A 174 -6.05 -9.81 12.81
N ILE A 175 -5.52 -8.72 12.24
CA ILE A 175 -6.25 -7.48 11.97
C ILE A 175 -6.23 -7.19 10.46
N PRO A 176 -7.31 -7.47 9.73
CA PRO A 176 -7.47 -7.07 8.33
C PRO A 176 -7.51 -5.54 8.20
N ILE A 177 -6.63 -4.95 7.37
CA ILE A 177 -6.55 -3.49 7.13
C ILE A 177 -6.47 -3.19 5.63
N THR A 178 -5.74 -3.99 4.86
CA THR A 178 -5.48 -3.79 3.43
C THR A 178 -6.29 -4.78 2.59
N HIS A 179 -7.62 -4.71 2.68
CA HIS A 179 -8.53 -5.68 2.05
C HIS A 179 -8.31 -5.89 0.55
N TYR A 180 -7.87 -4.83 -0.16
CA TYR A 180 -7.52 -4.90 -1.58
C TYR A 180 -6.34 -5.86 -1.88
N ASN A 181 -5.54 -6.21 -0.86
CA ASN A 181 -4.47 -7.21 -0.94
C ASN A 181 -4.93 -8.62 -0.54
N TYR A 182 -6.23 -8.86 -0.29
CA TYR A 182 -6.74 -10.15 0.19
C TYR A 182 -6.15 -10.61 1.55
N ASP A 183 -5.76 -9.65 2.39
CA ASP A 183 -5.12 -9.88 3.69
C ASP A 183 -6.00 -10.70 4.65
N TYR A 184 -7.33 -10.50 4.62
CA TYR A 184 -8.29 -11.25 5.40
C TYR A 184 -8.15 -12.77 5.17
N ASN A 185 -8.20 -13.21 3.92
CA ASN A 185 -8.18 -14.63 3.57
C ASN A 185 -6.85 -15.28 3.94
N TYR A 186 -5.77 -14.52 3.78
CA TYR A 186 -4.44 -14.95 4.15
C TYR A 186 -4.30 -15.16 5.65
N MET A 187 -4.61 -14.14 6.45
CA MET A 187 -4.52 -14.23 7.91
C MET A 187 -5.55 -15.19 8.51
N TYR A 188 -6.72 -15.37 7.86
CA TYR A 188 -7.67 -16.41 8.25
C TYR A 188 -7.03 -17.80 8.20
N LYS A 189 -6.29 -18.13 7.13
CA LYS A 189 -5.57 -19.40 7.02
C LYS A 189 -4.52 -19.55 8.11
N LEU A 190 -3.74 -18.51 8.40
CA LEU A 190 -2.76 -18.51 9.49
C LEU A 190 -3.43 -18.75 10.85
N SER A 191 -4.57 -18.08 11.11
CA SER A 191 -5.30 -18.22 12.38
C SER A 191 -5.78 -19.64 12.67
N LYS A 192 -6.03 -20.46 11.64
CA LYS A 192 -6.42 -21.87 11.82
C LYS A 192 -5.27 -22.76 12.26
N ARG A 193 -4.04 -22.28 12.14
CA ARG A 193 -2.81 -23.04 12.43
C ARG A 193 -2.18 -22.63 13.76
N ILE A 194 -2.69 -21.58 14.40
CA ILE A 194 -2.17 -21.02 15.66
C ILE A 194 -3.31 -21.09 16.70
N ALA A 195 -3.16 -21.93 17.72
CA ALA A 195 -4.24 -22.29 18.64
C ALA A 195 -4.82 -21.10 19.44
N ASN A 196 -3.98 -20.11 19.78
CA ASN A 196 -4.33 -18.89 20.51
C ASN A 196 -4.61 -17.68 19.60
N ALA A 197 -4.81 -17.90 18.30
CA ALA A 197 -5.09 -16.83 17.34
C ALA A 197 -6.57 -16.68 17.02
N THR A 198 -6.99 -15.43 16.85
CA THR A 198 -8.32 -15.04 16.37
C THR A 198 -8.18 -14.05 15.23
N ILE A 199 -8.91 -14.28 14.13
CA ILE A 199 -9.06 -13.30 13.06
C ILE A 199 -10.20 -12.34 13.40
N LEU A 200 -9.91 -11.04 13.41
CA LEU A 200 -10.95 -10.03 13.58
C LEU A 200 -11.79 -9.90 12.30
N PRO A 201 -13.08 -9.52 12.42
CA PRO A 201 -13.91 -9.26 11.25
C PRO A 201 -13.37 -8.08 10.44
N ILE A 202 -13.84 -7.96 9.19
CA ILE A 202 -13.63 -6.73 8.41
C ILE A 202 -14.32 -5.58 9.14
N MET A 203 -13.54 -4.56 9.48
CA MET A 203 -13.93 -3.43 10.31
C MET A 203 -13.93 -2.14 9.50
N LYS A 204 -14.81 -1.21 9.87
CA LYS A 204 -14.79 0.17 9.38
C LYS A 204 -13.51 0.88 9.88
N PRO A 205 -13.08 1.97 9.24
CA PRO A 205 -11.84 2.64 9.62
C PRO A 205 -11.77 3.10 11.08
N LEU A 206 -12.87 3.62 11.65
CA LEU A 206 -12.89 4.01 13.06
C LEU A 206 -12.90 2.82 14.03
N GLU A 207 -13.41 1.66 13.59
CA GLU A 207 -13.34 0.43 14.37
C GLU A 207 -11.90 -0.10 14.40
N VAL A 208 -11.20 -0.06 13.26
CA VAL A 208 -9.76 -0.38 13.18
C VAL A 208 -8.94 0.60 14.01
N PHE A 209 -9.23 1.90 13.93
CA PHE A 209 -8.59 2.90 14.77
C PHE A 209 -8.76 2.55 16.26
N THR A 210 -10.01 2.39 16.71
CA THR A 210 -10.34 2.13 18.12
C THR A 210 -9.74 0.82 18.64
N VAL A 211 -9.76 -0.25 17.84
CA VAL A 211 -9.23 -1.55 18.29
C VAL A 211 -7.72 -1.54 18.45
N MET A 212 -7.00 -0.75 17.64
CA MET A 212 -5.54 -0.64 17.73
C MET A 212 -5.09 -0.20 19.13
N GLY A 213 -5.84 0.71 19.76
CA GLY A 213 -5.59 1.17 21.13
C GLY A 213 -5.80 0.13 22.23
N LYS A 214 -6.34 -1.05 21.90
CA LYS A 214 -6.61 -2.11 22.88
C LYS A 214 -5.48 -3.13 23.02
N PHE A 215 -4.57 -3.19 22.04
CA PHE A 215 -3.47 -4.16 22.05
C PHE A 215 -2.32 -3.75 22.96
N ASN A 216 -1.49 -4.72 23.36
CA ASN A 216 -0.25 -4.44 24.07
C ASN A 216 0.91 -4.16 23.11
N TYR A 217 0.85 -4.71 21.90
CA TYR A 217 1.86 -4.60 20.87
C TYR A 217 1.25 -4.88 19.50
N VAL A 218 1.76 -4.24 18.44
CA VAL A 218 1.28 -4.43 17.06
C VAL A 218 2.41 -4.72 16.07
N ILE A 219 2.21 -5.74 15.24
CA ILE A 219 3.04 -6.02 14.05
C ILE A 219 2.19 -5.65 12.84
N THR A 220 2.67 -4.80 11.94
CA THR A 220 1.85 -4.35 10.81
C THR A 220 2.62 -4.12 9.52
N CYS A 221 2.06 -4.58 8.40
CA CYS A 221 2.48 -4.21 7.04
C CYS A 221 1.81 -2.93 6.51
N SER A 222 0.99 -2.25 7.31
CA SER A 222 0.23 -1.06 6.92
C SER A 222 0.68 0.17 7.69
N LEU A 223 1.02 1.24 6.95
CA LEU A 223 1.33 2.57 7.50
C LEU A 223 0.20 3.12 8.38
N HIS A 224 -1.06 2.91 8.00
CA HIS A 224 -2.17 3.38 8.85
C HIS A 224 -2.32 2.52 10.10
N GLY A 225 -2.02 1.22 10.02
CA GLY A 225 -1.93 0.38 11.23
C GLY A 225 -0.88 0.90 12.22
N SER A 226 0.29 1.35 11.74
CA SER A 226 1.31 1.95 12.60
C SER A 226 0.92 3.35 13.10
N ILE A 227 0.27 4.18 12.29
CA ILE A 227 -0.20 5.51 12.73
C ILE A 227 -1.24 5.36 13.84
N PHE A 228 -2.16 4.40 13.71
CA PHE A 228 -3.19 4.14 14.73
C PHE A 228 -2.56 3.58 16.01
N SER A 229 -1.61 2.64 15.90
CA SER A 229 -0.86 2.16 17.07
C SER A 229 -0.10 3.30 17.76
N TYR A 230 0.59 4.12 16.98
CA TYR A 230 1.35 5.28 17.44
C TYR A 230 0.49 6.28 18.22
N ILE A 231 -0.66 6.72 17.67
CA ILE A 231 -1.50 7.73 18.34
C ILE A 231 -2.14 7.20 19.63
N HIS A 232 -2.32 5.89 19.75
CA HIS A 232 -2.77 5.21 20.97
C HIS A 232 -1.66 4.89 21.97
N ASN A 233 -0.40 5.27 21.66
CA ASN A 233 0.77 4.91 22.45
C ASN A 233 0.97 3.39 22.59
N VAL A 234 0.58 2.62 21.58
CA VAL A 234 0.78 1.17 21.51
C VAL A 234 2.09 0.88 20.76
N PRO A 235 3.08 0.21 21.38
CA PRO A 235 4.33 -0.17 20.72
C PRO A 235 4.06 -0.99 19.44
N PHE A 236 4.88 -0.79 18.41
CA PHE A 236 4.69 -1.48 17.14
C PHE A 236 5.99 -1.63 16.35
N ILE A 237 6.00 -2.60 15.45
CA ILE A 237 6.95 -2.69 14.32
C ILE A 237 6.22 -2.62 12.99
N LEU A 238 6.89 -2.11 11.97
CA LEU A 238 6.30 -1.77 10.70
C LEU A 238 7.14 -2.31 9.53
N MET A 239 6.48 -2.87 8.53
CA MET A 239 7.19 -3.34 7.33
C MET A 239 7.84 -2.19 6.58
N ASP A 240 9.11 -2.38 6.17
CA ASP A 240 9.88 -1.39 5.44
C ASP A 240 9.33 -1.17 4.02
N GLN A 241 8.67 -0.03 3.87
CA GLN A 241 8.23 0.54 2.61
C GLN A 241 8.62 2.01 2.64
N GLU A 242 8.83 2.62 1.47
CA GLU A 242 9.24 4.03 1.39
C GLU A 242 8.36 4.96 2.26
N LYS A 243 7.03 4.82 2.16
CA LYS A 243 6.08 5.60 2.97
C LYS A 243 6.19 5.33 4.48
N SER A 244 6.47 4.08 4.85
CA SER A 244 6.67 3.66 6.24
C SER A 244 7.94 4.29 6.79
N ARG A 245 9.02 4.24 5.99
CA ARG A 245 10.32 4.80 6.34
C ARG A 245 10.24 6.30 6.57
N PHE A 246 9.64 7.06 5.66
CA PHE A 246 9.51 8.51 5.84
C PHE A 246 8.72 8.88 7.10
N PHE A 247 7.65 8.14 7.42
CA PHE A 247 6.87 8.38 8.63
C PHE A 247 7.70 8.19 9.91
N LEU A 248 8.53 7.14 9.95
CA LEU A 248 9.36 6.82 11.12
C LEU A 248 10.63 7.68 11.20
N GLU A 249 11.27 8.02 10.08
CA GLU A 249 12.45 8.91 10.04
C GLU A 249 12.15 10.28 10.64
N ASP A 250 11.00 10.88 10.32
CA ASP A 250 10.57 12.18 10.88
C ASP A 250 10.40 12.15 12.41
N ARG A 251 10.33 10.95 12.99
CA ARG A 251 10.15 10.68 14.42
C ARG A 251 11.36 10.01 15.08
N ASN A 252 12.43 9.75 14.33
CA ASN A 252 13.59 8.95 14.76
C ASN A 252 13.22 7.54 15.25
N LEU A 253 12.28 6.88 14.57
CA LEU A 253 11.77 5.54 14.90
C LEU A 253 12.11 4.49 13.83
N GLN A 254 13.04 4.77 12.92
CA GLN A 254 13.40 3.88 11.80
C GLN A 254 13.92 2.51 12.25
N ALA A 255 14.40 2.38 13.48
CA ALA A 255 14.80 1.10 14.08
C ALA A 255 13.61 0.12 14.27
N ASN A 256 12.36 0.58 14.11
CA ASN A 256 11.17 -0.25 14.22
C ASN A 256 10.73 -0.83 12.86
N LEU A 257 11.57 -0.70 11.81
CA LEU A 257 11.30 -1.22 10.48
C LEU A 257 11.84 -2.64 10.31
N PHE A 258 11.03 -3.53 9.76
CA PHE A 258 11.47 -4.88 9.35
C PHE A 258 11.31 -5.07 7.84
N GLY A 259 12.29 -5.69 7.20
CA GLY A 259 12.27 -6.06 5.78
C GLY A 259 12.08 -7.56 5.53
N ASN A 260 12.29 -8.41 6.54
CA ASN A 260 12.21 -9.87 6.44
C ASN A 260 11.74 -10.49 7.77
N LEU A 261 11.57 -11.82 7.78
CA LEU A 261 11.06 -12.56 8.94
C LEU A 261 12.01 -12.48 10.14
N GLU A 262 13.31 -12.65 9.92
CA GLU A 262 14.32 -12.60 10.98
C GLU A 262 14.30 -11.26 11.71
N GLU A 263 14.31 -10.15 10.96
CA GLU A 263 14.18 -8.81 11.51
C GLU A 263 12.86 -8.62 12.26
N MET A 264 11.74 -9.13 11.71
CA MET A 264 10.44 -9.02 12.36
C MET A 264 10.42 -9.73 13.73
N ILE A 265 11.01 -10.92 13.82
CA ILE A 265 11.12 -11.68 15.06
C ILE A 265 12.01 -10.94 16.06
N ASN A 266 13.24 -10.59 15.66
CA ASN A 266 14.23 -9.94 16.52
C ASN A 266 13.71 -8.61 17.08
N LEU A 267 13.09 -7.78 16.23
CA LEU A 267 12.52 -6.50 16.65
C LEU A 267 11.30 -6.69 17.55
N SER A 268 10.48 -7.71 17.30
CA SER A 268 9.35 -8.02 18.18
C SER A 268 9.80 -8.43 19.56
N GLU A 269 10.80 -9.30 19.66
CA GLU A 269 11.35 -9.71 20.96
C GLU A 269 11.97 -8.52 21.71
N ALA A 270 12.71 -7.65 21.01
CA ALA A 270 13.25 -6.43 21.59
C ALA A 270 12.13 -5.50 22.11
N MET A 271 11.07 -5.28 21.32
CA MET A 271 9.97 -4.39 21.67
C MET A 271 9.10 -4.94 22.81
N LEU A 272 8.87 -6.25 22.85
CA LEU A 272 8.12 -6.90 23.93
C LEU A 272 8.88 -6.82 25.27
N ASN A 273 10.21 -6.90 25.24
CA ASN A 273 11.05 -6.75 26.42
C ASN A 273 11.17 -5.30 26.90
N LYS A 274 11.26 -4.35 25.96
CA LYS A 274 11.38 -2.91 26.26
C LYS A 274 10.44 -2.08 25.38
N PRO A 275 9.16 -1.98 25.77
CA PRO A 275 8.17 -1.18 25.05
C PRO A 275 8.58 0.29 24.94
N LEU A 276 8.40 0.87 23.76
CA LEU A 276 8.59 2.31 23.56
C LEU A 276 7.38 3.12 24.05
N ASP A 277 7.65 4.28 24.63
CA ASP A 277 6.65 5.30 24.96
C ASP A 277 6.75 6.46 23.97
N TYR A 278 5.68 6.65 23.21
CA TYR A 278 5.55 7.67 22.17
C TYR A 278 4.91 8.98 22.68
N SER A 279 4.52 9.08 23.96
CA SER A 279 3.75 10.22 24.51
C SER A 279 4.32 11.60 24.13
N LYS A 280 5.65 11.77 24.20
CA LYS A 280 6.32 13.03 23.81
C LYS A 280 6.23 13.32 22.32
N LEU A 281 6.42 12.30 21.47
CA LEU A 281 6.33 12.42 20.02
C LEU A 281 4.90 12.72 19.59
N ILE A 282 3.92 12.02 20.18
CA ILE A 282 2.49 12.27 19.95
C ILE A 282 2.13 13.73 20.29
N SER A 283 2.59 14.22 21.44
CA SER A 283 2.35 15.62 21.84
C SER A 283 2.93 16.62 20.84
N LYS A 284 4.14 16.36 20.32
CA LYS A 284 4.76 17.19 19.29
C LYS A 284 3.93 17.21 18.01
N ASP A 285 3.50 16.04 17.53
CA ASP A 285 2.70 15.93 16.31
C ASP A 285 1.32 16.58 16.45
N LYS A 286 0.66 16.42 17.60
CA LYS A 286 -0.62 17.08 17.88
C LYS A 286 -0.50 18.61 17.81
N LYS A 287 0.57 19.19 18.35
CA LYS A 287 0.82 20.64 18.23
C LYS A 287 0.97 21.10 16.77
N ILE A 288 1.62 20.30 15.93
CA ILE A 288 1.75 20.60 14.49
C ILE A 288 0.36 20.56 13.83
N LEU A 289 -0.45 19.54 14.14
CA LEU A 289 -1.81 19.40 13.64
C LEU A 289 -2.73 20.55 14.10
N ASP A 290 -2.64 20.97 15.36
CA ASP A 290 -3.41 22.10 15.89
C ASP A 290 -3.10 23.41 15.14
N ASN A 291 -1.82 23.67 14.88
CA ASN A 291 -1.40 24.83 14.10
C ASN A 291 -1.86 24.71 12.64
N HIS A 292 -1.74 23.51 12.05
CA HIS A 292 -2.21 23.24 10.71
C HIS A 292 -3.72 23.49 10.55
N MET A 293 -4.54 23.08 11.53
CA MET A 293 -5.97 23.37 11.55
C MET A 293 -6.27 24.87 11.59
N LYS A 294 -5.53 25.64 12.39
CA LYS A 294 -5.65 27.11 12.43
C LYS A 294 -5.31 27.74 11.08
N THR A 295 -4.21 27.32 10.46
CA THR A 295 -3.81 27.80 9.13
C THR A 295 -4.87 27.48 8.06
N ILE A 296 -5.43 26.26 8.06
CA ILE A 296 -6.53 25.92 7.15
C ILE A 296 -7.73 26.85 7.38
N LYS A 297 -8.11 27.10 8.64
CA LYS A 297 -9.23 27.99 8.98
C LYS A 297 -9.06 29.40 8.41
N GLU A 298 -7.85 29.95 8.49
CA GLU A 298 -7.52 31.30 8.01
C GLU A 298 -7.57 31.41 6.47
N LEU A 299 -7.30 30.30 5.76
CA LEU A 299 -7.23 30.26 4.30
C LEU A 299 -8.56 29.98 3.59
N ILE A 300 -9.56 29.52 4.36
CA ILE A 300 -10.90 29.25 3.87
C ILE A 300 -11.77 30.51 4.07
N PRO A 301 -12.57 30.92 3.06
CA PRO A 301 -13.51 32.01 3.22
C PRO A 301 -14.54 31.70 4.32
N GLY A 302 -14.58 32.55 5.35
CA GLY A 302 -15.54 32.46 6.45
C GLY A 302 -16.93 32.93 6.00
N ASN A 303 -17.71 32.05 5.37
CA ASN A 303 -19.13 32.30 5.14
C ASN A 303 -19.96 31.58 6.20
N GLY A 304 -20.95 32.30 6.73
CA GLY A 304 -21.75 31.95 7.89
C GLY A 304 -22.40 30.56 7.83
N VAL A 305 -22.52 29.99 9.03
CA VAL A 305 -23.16 28.72 9.37
C VAL A 305 -24.52 28.60 8.69
N SER A 306 -24.67 27.66 7.76
CA SER A 306 -25.98 27.07 7.47
C SER A 306 -26.05 25.73 8.21
N LEU A 307 -27.11 25.53 9.01
CA LEU A 307 -27.31 24.30 9.75
C LEU A 307 -27.38 23.12 8.76
N ILE A 308 -26.45 22.18 8.90
CA ILE A 308 -26.42 20.93 8.14
C ILE A 308 -27.73 20.18 8.41
N ASN A 309 -28.59 20.09 7.39
CA ASN A 309 -29.69 19.13 7.38
C ASN A 309 -29.10 17.71 7.33
N GLU A 310 -29.48 16.88 8.28
CA GLU A 310 -29.11 15.46 8.40
C GLU A 310 -29.64 14.63 7.22
N ASN A 311 -28.96 14.68 6.07
CA ASN A 311 -29.19 13.78 4.93
C ASN A 311 -28.05 12.76 4.75
N ASN A 312 -27.46 12.29 5.85
CA ASN A 312 -26.32 11.36 5.85
C ASN A 312 -26.63 10.01 5.16
N LYS A 313 -27.88 9.55 5.13
CA LYS A 313 -28.22 8.24 4.52
C LYS A 313 -28.12 8.22 2.99
N ASN A 314 -28.42 9.32 2.30
CA ASN A 314 -28.34 9.35 0.83
C ASN A 314 -26.91 9.47 0.29
N CYS A 315 -26.01 10.08 1.06
CA CYS A 315 -24.61 10.27 0.65
C CYS A 315 -23.82 8.95 0.66
N GLU A 316 -23.98 8.11 1.69
CA GLU A 316 -23.32 6.80 1.78
C GLU A 316 -23.79 5.85 0.67
N THR A 317 -25.10 5.80 0.37
CA THR A 317 -25.62 4.96 -0.72
C THR A 317 -25.15 5.44 -2.09
N THR A 318 -25.10 6.75 -2.30
CA THR A 318 -24.57 7.33 -3.56
C THR A 318 -23.07 7.03 -3.71
N GLN A 319 -22.31 7.13 -2.62
CA GLN A 319 -20.89 6.82 -2.58
C GLN A 319 -20.62 5.32 -2.81
N LEU A 320 -21.37 4.42 -2.18
CA LEU A 320 -21.28 2.98 -2.39
C LEU A 320 -21.64 2.60 -3.84
N ASN A 321 -22.69 3.19 -4.40
CA ASN A 321 -23.07 2.97 -5.79
C ASN A 321 -21.99 3.49 -6.76
N MET A 322 -21.32 4.58 -6.42
CA MET A 322 -20.22 5.12 -7.20
C MET A 322 -18.96 4.26 -7.10
N GLN A 323 -18.62 3.76 -5.90
CA GLN A 323 -17.56 2.79 -5.71
C GLN A 323 -17.83 1.52 -6.51
N ASN A 324 -19.06 1.00 -6.44
CA ASN A 324 -19.48 -0.16 -7.23
C ASN A 324 -19.35 0.11 -8.74
N SER A 325 -19.74 1.29 -9.23
CA SER A 325 -19.58 1.65 -10.64
C SER A 325 -18.11 1.72 -11.07
N ILE A 326 -17.23 2.27 -10.23
CA ILE A 326 -15.80 2.37 -10.54
C ILE A 326 -15.14 0.99 -10.46
N LEU A 327 -15.50 0.17 -9.47
CA LEU A 327 -15.06 -1.21 -9.37
C LEU A 327 -15.53 -2.02 -10.58
N GLN A 328 -16.77 -1.85 -11.04
CA GLN A 328 -17.28 -2.50 -12.26
C GLN A 328 -16.50 -2.06 -13.50
N ASN A 329 -16.20 -0.78 -13.66
CA ASN A 329 -15.39 -0.29 -14.78
C ASN A 329 -13.96 -0.83 -14.75
N ASN A 330 -13.34 -0.89 -13.56
CA ASN A 330 -12.02 -1.47 -13.38
C ASN A 330 -12.03 -2.98 -13.65
N MET A 331 -13.08 -3.68 -13.22
CA MET A 331 -13.26 -5.11 -13.47
C MET A 331 -13.41 -5.40 -14.96
N ASN A 332 -14.20 -4.59 -15.69
CA ASN A 332 -14.34 -4.71 -17.14
C ASN A 332 -13.00 -4.47 -17.86
N LYS A 333 -12.21 -3.49 -17.42
CA LYS A 333 -10.89 -3.23 -17.99
C LYS A 333 -9.92 -4.39 -17.73
N LEU A 334 -9.90 -4.93 -16.50
CA LEU A 334 -9.11 -6.11 -16.15
C LEU A 334 -9.53 -7.36 -16.93
N ILE A 335 -10.83 -7.52 -17.22
CA ILE A 335 -11.33 -8.57 -18.11
C ILE A 335 -10.75 -8.41 -19.51
N CYS A 336 -10.78 -7.21 -20.09
CA CYS A 336 -10.17 -6.94 -21.39
C CYS A 336 -8.65 -7.22 -21.39
N GLU A 337 -7.94 -6.83 -20.33
CA GLU A 337 -6.51 -7.11 -20.19
C GLU A 337 -6.25 -8.63 -20.07
N LEU A 338 -7.05 -9.36 -19.30
CA LEU A 338 -6.99 -10.82 -19.19
C LEU A 338 -7.25 -11.52 -20.54
N GLU A 339 -8.20 -11.03 -21.33
CA GLU A 339 -8.44 -11.53 -22.68
C GLU A 339 -7.26 -11.30 -23.60
N GLN A 340 -6.65 -10.11 -23.53
CA GLN A 340 -5.44 -9.80 -24.28
C GLN A 340 -4.28 -10.73 -23.88
N TYR A 341 -4.10 -10.97 -22.58
CA TYR A 341 -3.09 -11.92 -22.08
C TYR A 341 -3.38 -13.36 -22.56
N LYS A 342 -4.64 -13.80 -22.58
CA LYS A 342 -5.02 -15.11 -23.14
C LYS A 342 -4.65 -15.23 -24.62
N ILE A 343 -4.91 -14.20 -25.42
CA ILE A 343 -4.53 -14.17 -26.85
C ILE A 343 -3.01 -14.28 -26.99
N ASN A 344 -2.27 -13.47 -26.24
CA ASN A 344 -0.81 -13.48 -26.26
C ASN A 344 -0.24 -14.85 -25.87
N LEU A 345 -0.82 -15.50 -24.85
CA LEU A 345 -0.42 -16.83 -24.40
C LEU A 345 -0.74 -17.91 -25.45
N GLY A 346 -1.87 -17.78 -26.15
CA GLY A 346 -2.22 -18.61 -27.31
C GLY A 346 -1.19 -18.48 -28.44
N ASN A 347 -0.79 -17.27 -28.79
CA ASN A 347 0.23 -17.00 -29.81
C ASN A 347 1.60 -17.57 -29.41
N ALA A 348 2.01 -17.37 -28.15
CA ALA A 348 3.25 -17.92 -27.63
C ALA A 348 3.26 -19.46 -27.68
N ASN A 349 2.16 -20.11 -27.30
CA ASN A 349 2.01 -21.56 -27.41
C ASN A 349 2.06 -22.06 -28.86
N HIS A 350 1.50 -21.30 -29.79
CA HIS A 350 1.56 -21.65 -31.21
C HIS A 350 3.02 -21.65 -31.71
N GLU A 351 3.79 -20.60 -31.40
CA GLU A 351 5.21 -20.52 -31.75
C GLU A 351 6.03 -21.61 -31.06
N LEU A 352 5.75 -21.92 -29.79
CA LEU A 352 6.38 -23.03 -29.06
C LEU A 352 6.16 -24.38 -29.77
N ASN A 353 4.94 -24.64 -30.23
CA ASN A 353 4.62 -25.84 -30.99
C ASN A 353 5.30 -25.90 -32.35
N LYS A 354 5.45 -24.75 -33.03
CA LYS A 354 6.20 -24.65 -34.29
C LYS A 354 7.69 -24.95 -34.07
N CYS A 355 8.28 -24.40 -33.01
CA CYS A 355 9.64 -24.70 -32.57
C CYS A 355 9.82 -26.19 -32.22
N ARG A 356 8.88 -26.80 -31.50
CA ARG A 356 8.88 -28.25 -31.21
C ARG A 356 8.87 -29.10 -32.48
N LYS A 357 8.00 -28.78 -33.45
CA LYS A 357 7.94 -29.47 -34.75
C LYS A 357 9.25 -29.35 -35.52
N LYS A 358 9.86 -28.15 -35.56
CA LYS A 358 11.18 -27.94 -36.16
C LYS A 358 12.26 -28.76 -35.46
N SER A 359 12.29 -28.75 -34.12
CA SER A 359 13.24 -29.53 -33.33
C SER A 359 13.13 -31.03 -33.65
N LEU A 360 11.91 -31.57 -33.70
CA LEU A 360 11.66 -32.97 -34.06
C LEU A 360 12.12 -33.28 -35.49
N TYR A 361 11.86 -32.37 -36.44
CA TYR A 361 12.36 -32.51 -37.81
C TYR A 361 13.88 -32.57 -37.88
N TYR A 362 14.58 -31.69 -37.17
CA TYR A 362 16.05 -31.70 -37.11
C TYR A 362 16.59 -32.95 -36.42
N GLN A 363 15.98 -33.40 -35.32
CA GLN A 363 16.35 -34.64 -34.66
C GLN A 363 16.23 -35.85 -35.61
N ASN A 364 15.11 -35.95 -36.32
CA ASN A 364 14.90 -37.02 -37.31
C ASN A 364 15.89 -36.93 -38.48
N SER A 365 16.23 -35.72 -38.93
CA SER A 365 17.21 -35.51 -40.00
C SER A 365 18.62 -35.89 -39.54
N LEU A 366 19.01 -35.50 -38.32
CA LEU A 366 20.28 -35.91 -37.71
C LEU A 366 20.36 -37.42 -37.52
N TYR A 367 19.27 -38.07 -37.08
CA TYR A 367 19.20 -39.52 -36.97
C TYR A 367 19.42 -40.21 -38.34
N LYS A 368 18.80 -39.70 -39.40
CA LYS A 368 19.02 -40.20 -40.78
C LYS A 368 20.46 -40.01 -41.24
N ILE A 369 21.05 -38.84 -40.99
CA ILE A 369 22.46 -38.57 -41.31
C ILE A 369 23.36 -39.53 -40.53
N HIS A 370 23.16 -39.68 -39.23
CA HIS A 370 23.97 -40.55 -38.37
C HIS A 370 23.90 -42.03 -38.81
N ASN A 371 22.76 -42.45 -39.36
CA ASN A 371 22.58 -43.81 -39.87
C ASN A 371 22.96 -44.01 -41.34
N SER A 372 23.29 -42.93 -42.05
CA SER A 372 23.70 -42.97 -43.45
C SER A 372 25.04 -43.70 -43.63
N ARG A 373 25.24 -44.28 -44.82
CA ARG A 373 26.49 -44.97 -45.16
C ARG A 373 27.69 -44.01 -45.15
N GLY A 374 27.49 -42.77 -45.62
CA GLY A 374 28.52 -41.73 -45.64
C GLY A 374 29.01 -41.36 -44.24
N TRP A 375 28.09 -41.14 -43.28
CA TRP A 375 28.46 -40.85 -41.90
C TRP A 375 29.12 -42.05 -41.21
N LYS A 376 28.64 -43.27 -41.45
CA LYS A 376 29.27 -44.50 -40.93
C LYS A 376 30.69 -44.69 -41.46
N PHE A 377 30.94 -44.32 -42.72
CA PHE A 377 32.26 -44.34 -43.34
C PHE A 377 33.19 -43.25 -42.76
N LEU A 378 32.71 -42.01 -42.64
CA LEU A 378 33.42 -40.91 -41.99
C LEU A 378 33.77 -41.24 -40.53
N LYS A 379 32.82 -41.78 -39.76
CA LYS A 379 33.05 -42.23 -38.38
C LYS A 379 34.12 -43.33 -38.31
N ARG A 380 34.16 -44.23 -39.29
CA ARG A 380 35.24 -45.22 -39.43
C ARG A 380 36.59 -44.56 -39.72
N LEU A 381 36.64 -43.58 -40.63
CA LEU A 381 37.86 -42.83 -40.92
C LEU A 381 38.39 -42.08 -39.69
N TYR A 382 37.53 -41.37 -38.96
CA TYR A 382 37.92 -40.70 -37.70
C TYR A 382 38.37 -41.69 -36.63
N SER A 383 37.74 -42.88 -36.52
CA SER A 383 38.21 -43.91 -35.60
C SER A 383 39.57 -44.50 -35.99
N ILE A 384 39.90 -44.51 -37.29
CA ILE A 384 41.22 -44.91 -37.79
C ILE A 384 42.24 -43.80 -37.52
N GLU A 385 41.87 -42.54 -37.72
CA GLU A 385 42.73 -41.39 -37.40
C GLU A 385 43.05 -41.33 -35.91
N ASP A 386 42.06 -41.54 -35.03
CA ASP A 386 42.27 -41.66 -33.59
C ASP A 386 43.14 -42.88 -33.23
N PHE A 387 42.96 -44.01 -33.92
CA PHE A 387 43.79 -45.20 -33.73
C PHE A 387 45.24 -44.98 -34.17
N VAL A 388 45.44 -44.29 -35.30
CA VAL A 388 46.76 -43.91 -35.84
C VAL A 388 47.43 -42.90 -34.91
N MET A 389 46.72 -41.87 -34.46
CA MET A 389 47.21 -40.88 -33.49
C MET A 389 47.59 -41.53 -32.14
N LYS A 390 46.82 -42.52 -31.68
CA LYS A 390 47.19 -43.31 -30.49
C LYS A 390 48.47 -44.12 -30.71
N LYS A 391 48.62 -44.79 -31.86
CA LYS A 391 49.84 -45.54 -32.19
C LYS A 391 51.06 -44.64 -32.36
N VAL A 392 50.91 -43.48 -33.01
CA VAL A 392 52.00 -42.49 -33.15
C VAL A 392 52.44 -41.98 -31.79
N LYS A 393 51.50 -41.70 -30.86
CA LYS A 393 51.85 -41.37 -29.46
C LYS A 393 52.58 -42.49 -28.72
N THR A 394 52.29 -43.76 -29.05
CA THR A 394 52.96 -44.92 -28.42
C THR A 394 54.38 -45.12 -28.96
N ILE A 395 54.64 -44.74 -30.22
CA ILE A 395 55.96 -44.83 -30.87
C ILE A 395 56.89 -43.68 -30.45
N PHE A 396 56.34 -42.50 -30.14
CA PHE A 396 57.12 -41.34 -29.67
C PHE A 396 57.41 -41.33 -28.16
N TRP A 397 56.99 -42.37 -27.41
CA TRP A 397 57.22 -42.57 -25.97
C TRP A 397 57.86 -43.94 -25.66
N CYS A 398 58.76 -44.40 -26.54
CA CYS A 398 59.72 -45.48 -26.26
C CYS A 398 61.14 -44.97 -26.47
#